data_AF-A0A6G2RS07-F1
#
_entry.id   AF-A0A6G2RS07-F1
#
_cell.length_a   1.000
_cell.length_b   1.000
_cell.length_c   1.000
_cell.angle_alpha   90.00
_cell.angle_beta   90.00
_cell.angle_gamma   90.00
#
_symmetry.space_group_name_H-M   'P 1'
#
loop_
_entity.id
_entity.type
_entity.pdbx_description
1 polymer ?
#
loop_
_entity_poly.entity_id
_entity_poly.type
_entity_poly.pdbx_seq_one_letter_code
_entity_poly.pdbx_strand_id
1 'polypeptide(L)' 'AGPAIDGPATMRSWRDCAMATDILVGVVNRLLRAVGTSGQSTTHPVQRFWRDVNSVAGHQALQLESAAVAYAQTVIES' A
#
# COMPACT_ATOMS: atom_id res chain seq x y z
N ALA A 1 15.03 22.26 -14.07
CA ALA A 1 13.76 21.91 -13.41
C ALA A 1 13.42 20.46 -13.76
N GLY A 2 12.88 19.67 -12.82
CA GLY A 2 12.41 18.31 -13.13
C GLY A 2 11.18 18.34 -14.06
N PRO A 3 10.77 17.18 -14.61
CA PRO A 3 9.56 17.11 -15.42
C PRO A 3 8.33 17.54 -14.62
N ALA A 4 7.39 18.20 -15.28
CA ALA A 4 6.12 18.56 -14.68
C ALA A 4 5.33 17.29 -14.34
N ILE A 5 4.74 17.23 -13.15
CA ILE A 5 3.82 16.16 -12.77
C ILE A 5 2.44 16.54 -13.29
N ASP A 6 1.94 15.78 -14.26
CA ASP A 6 0.61 15.96 -14.82
C ASP A 6 -0.45 15.17 -14.02
N GLY A 7 -1.72 15.42 -14.35
CA GLY A 7 -2.86 14.71 -13.73
C GLY A 7 -2.72 13.19 -13.83
N PRO A 8 -2.50 12.62 -15.02
CA PRO A 8 -2.32 11.17 -15.18
C PRO A 8 -1.17 10.58 -14.36
N ALA A 9 0.00 11.24 -14.29
CA ALA A 9 1.11 10.76 -13.46
C ALA A 9 0.77 10.79 -11.97
N THR A 10 0.05 11.82 -11.51
CA THR A 10 -0.42 11.92 -10.12
C THR A 10 -1.36 10.77 -9.77
N MET A 11 -2.36 10.52 -10.62
CA MET A 11 -3.34 9.45 -10.38
C MET A 11 -2.75 8.06 -10.49
N ARG A 12 -1.78 7.86 -11.41
CA ARG A 12 -1.01 6.62 -11.51
C ARG A 12 -0.25 6.36 -10.20
N SER A 13 0.45 7.37 -9.70
CA SER A 13 1.21 7.24 -8.45
C SER A 13 0.30 6.89 -7.28
N TRP A 14 -0.90 7.49 -7.20
CA TRP A 14 -1.85 7.17 -6.15
C TRP A 14 -2.31 5.71 -6.21
N ARG A 15 -2.74 5.24 -7.40
CA ARG A 15 -3.09 3.83 -7.63
C ARG A 15 -1.94 2.89 -7.26
N ASP A 16 -0.72 3.21 -7.66
CA ASP A 16 0.46 2.37 -7.42
C ASP A 16 0.78 2.27 -5.92
N CYS A 17 0.66 3.37 -5.17
CA CYS A 17 0.79 3.34 -3.73
C CYS A 17 -0.27 2.43 -3.08
N ALA A 18 -1.54 2.55 -3.48
CA ALA A 18 -2.61 1.71 -2.93
C ALA A 18 -2.40 0.22 -3.27
N MET A 19 -1.98 -0.09 -4.50
CA MET A 19 -1.65 -1.45 -4.93
C MET A 19 -0.46 -2.03 -4.16
N ALA A 20 0.58 -1.22 -3.94
CA ALA A 20 1.73 -1.64 -3.15
C ALA A 20 1.34 -1.93 -1.70
N THR A 21 0.47 -1.11 -1.10
CA THR A 21 -0.05 -1.37 0.26
C THR A 21 -0.82 -2.68 0.33
N ASP A 22 -1.72 -2.97 -0.62
CA ASP A 22 -2.48 -4.22 -0.67
C ASP A 22 -1.56 -5.46 -0.74
N ILE A 23 -0.55 -5.42 -1.63
CA ILE A 23 0.47 -6.48 -1.74
C ILE A 23 1.24 -6.63 -0.41
N LEU A 24 1.67 -5.53 0.19
CA LEU A 24 2.45 -5.55 1.42
C LEU A 24 1.66 -6.15 2.59
N VAL A 25 0.36 -5.86 2.70
CA VAL A 25 -0.52 -6.49 3.71
C VAL A 25 -0.47 -8.01 3.60
N GLY A 26 -0.59 -8.54 2.38
CA GLY A 26 -0.46 -9.98 2.12
C GLY A 26 0.91 -10.53 2.53
N VAL A 27 1.99 -9.83 2.18
CA VAL A 27 3.37 -10.24 2.52
C VAL A 27 3.60 -10.26 4.03
N VAL A 28 3.28 -9.18 4.76
CA VAL A 28 3.56 -9.12 6.21
C VAL A 28 2.73 -10.12 6.99
N ASN A 29 1.50 -10.39 6.57
CA ASN A 29 0.66 -11.42 7.18
C ASN A 29 1.24 -12.84 6.97
N ARG A 30 1.81 -13.11 5.80
CA ARG A 30 2.51 -14.37 5.52
C ARG A 30 3.80 -14.50 6.33
N LEU A 31 4.59 -13.43 6.45
CA LEU A 31 5.82 -13.42 7.24
C LEU A 31 5.56 -13.66 8.73
N LEU A 32 4.58 -12.96 9.32
CA LEU A 32 4.21 -13.17 10.71
C LEU A 32 3.73 -14.61 10.97
N ARG A 33 2.95 -15.18 10.04
CA ARG A 33 2.51 -16.58 10.10
C ARG A 33 3.68 -17.57 10.03
N ALA A 34 4.67 -17.32 9.18
CA ALA A 34 5.83 -18.20 9.00
C ALA A 34 6.74 -18.24 10.24
N VAL A 35 6.92 -17.10 10.91
CA VAL A 35 7.70 -16.99 12.15
C VAL A 35 6.96 -17.59 13.35
N GLY A 36 5.63 -17.64 13.28
CA GLY A 36 4.79 -18.15 14.36
C GLY A 36 4.73 -17.21 15.57
N THR A 37 4.41 -17.75 16.74
CA THR A 37 4.16 -16.96 17.96
C THR A 37 5.39 -16.17 18.42
N SER A 38 6.60 -16.64 18.14
CA SER A 38 7.85 -15.91 18.44
C SER A 38 7.90 -14.52 17.78
N GLY A 39 7.21 -14.36 16.65
CA GLY A 39 7.12 -13.11 15.91
C GLY A 39 6.36 -12.00 16.63
N GLN A 40 5.60 -12.33 17.68
CA GLN A 40 4.88 -11.36 18.52
C GLN A 40 5.79 -10.64 19.53
N SER A 41 6.99 -11.17 19.79
CA SER A 41 7.93 -10.53 20.70
C SER A 41 8.34 -9.15 20.19
N THR A 42 8.42 -8.16 21.08
CA THR A 42 8.94 -6.83 20.75
C THR A 42 10.41 -6.85 20.32
N THR A 43 11.15 -7.90 20.69
CA THR A 43 12.53 -8.14 20.24
C THR A 43 12.61 -8.72 18.83
N HIS A 44 11.51 -9.25 18.29
CA HIS A 44 11.45 -9.76 16.92
C HIS A 44 10.98 -8.64 15.97
N PRO A 45 11.72 -8.33 14.89
CA PRO A 45 11.40 -7.17 14.05
C PRO A 45 10.08 -7.32 13.26
N VAL A 46 9.65 -8.56 12.97
CA VAL A 46 8.48 -8.84 12.12
C VAL A 46 7.17 -8.21 12.63
N GLN A 47 6.94 -8.14 13.95
CA GLN A 47 5.71 -7.53 14.47
C GLN A 47 5.63 -6.03 14.17
N ARG A 48 6.77 -5.35 14.06
CA ARG A 48 6.79 -3.92 13.72
C ARG A 48 6.33 -3.72 12.28
N PHE A 49 6.92 -4.45 11.34
CA PHE A 49 6.49 -4.38 9.93
C PHE A 49 5.02 -4.77 9.76
N TRP A 50 4.58 -5.82 10.46
CA TRP A 50 3.17 -6.22 10.45
C TRP A 50 2.24 -5.12 10.96
N ARG A 51 2.54 -4.53 12.12
CA ARG A 51 1.74 -3.41 12.68
C ARG A 51 1.75 -2.19 11.79
N ASP A 52 2.92 -1.77 11.32
CA ASP A 52 3.09 -0.54 10.53
C ASP A 52 2.29 -0.64 9.22
N VAL A 53 2.43 -1.74 8.49
CA VAL A 53 1.71 -1.96 7.22
C VAL A 53 0.20 -2.09 7.44
N ASN A 54 -0.25 -2.85 8.44
CA ASN A 54 -1.69 -2.98 8.72
C ASN A 54 -2.30 -1.65 9.21
N SER A 55 -1.52 -0.81 9.89
CA SER A 55 -1.97 0.53 10.30
C SER A 55 -2.12 1.45 9.09
N VAL A 56 -1.13 1.45 8.19
CA VAL A 56 -1.16 2.23 6.94
C VAL A 56 -2.30 1.76 6.02
N ALA A 57 -2.59 0.46 5.96
CA ALA A 57 -3.70 -0.09 5.17
C ALA A 57 -5.09 0.44 5.59
N GLY A 58 -5.23 0.90 6.84
CA GLY A 58 -6.46 1.57 7.31
C GLY A 58 -6.64 3.01 6.79
N HIS A 59 -5.64 3.57 6.10
CA HIS A 59 -5.71 4.93 5.59
C HIS A 59 -6.67 5.03 4.39
N GLN A 60 -7.61 5.97 4.42
CA GLN A 60 -8.61 6.15 3.36
C GLN A 60 -7.97 6.42 1.97
N ALA A 61 -6.86 7.15 1.94
CA ALA A 61 -6.13 7.39 0.69
C ALA A 61 -5.40 6.14 0.13
N LEU A 62 -5.43 4.99 0.80
CA LEU A 62 -4.80 3.76 0.30
C LEU A 62 -5.81 2.65 -0.01
N GLN A 63 -7.10 3.01 -0.15
CA GLN A 63 -8.11 2.09 -0.65
C GLN A 63 -7.92 1.89 -2.16
N LEU A 64 -7.55 0.66 -2.53
CA LEU A 64 -7.18 0.31 -3.92
C LEU A 64 -8.31 0.58 -4.91
N GLU A 65 -9.55 0.24 -4.57
CA GLU A 65 -10.70 0.48 -5.44
C GLU A 65 -10.85 1.97 -5.78
N SER A 66 -10.82 2.85 -4.78
CA SER A 66 -10.95 4.29 -4.99
C SER A 66 -9.82 4.84 -5.86
N ALA A 67 -8.58 4.43 -5.59
CA ALA A 67 -7.41 4.89 -6.35
C ALA A 67 -7.41 4.37 -7.80
N ALA A 68 -7.85 3.12 -8.01
CA ALA A 68 -7.96 2.52 -9.34
C ALA A 68 -9.04 3.17 -10.20
N VAL A 69 -10.22 3.45 -9.63
CA VAL A 69 -11.31 4.17 -10.32
C VAL A 69 -10.84 5.55 -10.74
N ALA A 70 -10.21 6.29 -9.83
CA ALA A 70 -9.79 7.65 -10.12
C ALA A 70 -8.67 7.70 -11.18
N TYR A 71 -7.73 6.74 -11.18
CA TYR A 71 -6.80 6.58 -12.30
C TYR A 71 -7.51 6.24 -13.61
N ALA A 72 -8.44 5.30 -13.60
CA ALA A 72 -9.18 4.89 -14.80
C ALA A 72 -9.94 6.06 -15.43
N GLN A 73 -10.64 6.88 -14.63
CA GLN A 73 -11.31 8.10 -15.11
C GLN A 73 -10.33 9.01 -15.85
N THR A 74 -9.16 9.29 -15.25
CA THR A 74 -8.18 10.19 -15.88
C THR A 74 -7.54 9.69 -17.16
N VAL A 75 -7.55 8.38 -17.45
CA VAL A 75 -6.96 7.83 -18.68
C VAL A 75 -7.98 7.41 -19.73
N ILE A 76 -9.26 7.30 -19.35
CA ILE A 76 -10.37 7.01 -20.28
C ILE A 76 -10.98 8.31 -20.80
N GLU A 77 -11.03 9.35 -19.96
CA GLU A 77 -11.60 10.67 -20.32
C GLU A 77 -10.57 11.62 -20.95
N SER A 78 -9.29 11.22 -21.00
CA SER A 78 -8.19 11.96 -21.65
C SER A 78 -8.09 11.65 -23.14
#